data_AF-A0A9E5R8B1-F1
#
_entry.id   AF-A0A9E5R8B1-F1
#
_cell.length_a   1.000
_cell.length_b   1.000
_cell.length_c   1.000
_cell.angle_alpha   90.00
_cell.angle_beta   90.00
_cell.angle_gamma   90.00
#
_symmetry.space_group_name_H-M   'P 1'
#
loop_
_entity.id
_entity.type
_entity.pdbx_description
1 polymer ?
#
loop_
_entity_poly.entity_id
_entity_poly.type
_entity_poly.pdbx_seq_one_letter_code
_entity_poly.pdbx_strand_id
1 'polypeptide(L)'
;MGQSPLPWMGVAILIGVAVAWLPLLWALALFGGAALLIAFLIEPALALIFTLCIAPLKALFETSIPLALPLDVGQLALGAFLGIWFVQRAASGEGQVHIAWGVAGGVALFWCAAGLSLWTAYSASAVLVELVKWAQILTLLVIVPNVRRWEWLVFGLLLSGALQGLLGLWQFIGNSGAPHLWILNYRFFRAFGTFMQPNPYAGFLGILLPLGVAAGAGAALDAWLNRPRRWEALLPPLVYLGMASLIGVGLLASWSRGA
;
A
#
# COMPACT_ATOMS: atom_id res chain seq x y z
N MET A 1 33.30 -18.47 22.60
CA MET A 1 33.97 -17.16 22.78
C MET A 1 32.90 -16.13 23.10
N GLY A 2 32.71 -15.78 24.37
CA GLY A 2 31.73 -14.78 24.79
C GLY A 2 32.30 -13.38 24.58
N GLN A 3 31.72 -12.59 23.68
CA GLN A 3 32.10 -11.19 23.51
C GLN A 3 31.70 -10.43 24.79
N SER A 4 32.61 -9.59 25.31
CA SER A 4 32.30 -8.75 26.48
C SER A 4 31.20 -7.75 26.10
N PRO A 5 30.20 -7.49 26.97
CA PRO A 5 29.10 -6.57 26.66
C PRO A 5 29.49 -5.09 26.74
N LEU A 6 30.67 -4.78 27.28
CA LEU A 6 31.19 -3.42 27.50
C LEU A 6 31.18 -2.51 26.25
N PRO A 7 31.68 -2.92 25.06
CA PRO A 7 31.62 -2.08 23.86
C PRO A 7 30.20 -1.76 23.42
N TRP A 8 29.27 -2.71 23.51
CA TRP A 8 27.87 -2.51 23.15
C TRP A 8 27.15 -1.54 24.10
N MET A 9 27.50 -1.59 25.38
CA MET A 9 26.97 -0.67 26.39
C MET A 9 27.44 0.77 26.14
N GLY A 10 28.71 0.97 25.77
CA GLY A 10 29.23 2.28 25.40
C GLY A 10 28.54 2.87 24.15
N VAL A 11 28.34 2.04 23.12
CA VAL A 11 27.60 2.44 21.90
C VAL A 11 26.16 2.82 22.22
N ALA A 12 25.46 2.03 23.05
CA ALA A 12 24.08 2.31 23.44
C ALA A 12 23.95 3.63 24.21
N ILE A 13 24.89 3.94 25.11
CA ILE A 13 24.91 5.22 25.84
C ILE A 13 25.16 6.39 24.86
N LEU A 14 26.11 6.26 23.95
CA LEU A 14 26.41 7.31 22.96
C LEU A 14 25.20 7.58 22.04
N ILE A 15 24.52 6.52 21.57
CA ILE A 15 23.28 6.66 20.79
C ILE A 15 22.20 7.31 21.64
N GLY A 16 22.00 6.89 22.90
CA GLY A 16 21.01 7.46 23.80
C GLY A 16 21.23 8.95 24.06
N VAL A 17 22.49 9.36 24.29
CA VAL A 17 22.86 10.77 24.44
C VAL A 17 22.63 11.52 23.12
N ALA A 18 23.08 11.01 21.98
CA ALA A 18 22.85 11.68 20.69
C ALA A 18 21.35 11.87 20.39
N VAL A 19 20.51 10.88 20.71
CA VAL A 19 19.06 10.97 20.51
C VAL A 19 18.39 11.93 21.49
N ALA A 20 18.91 12.08 22.72
CA ALA A 20 18.39 13.04 23.69
C ALA A 20 18.55 14.51 23.24
N TRP A 21 19.46 14.78 22.30
CA TRP A 21 19.68 16.11 21.71
C TRP A 21 18.85 16.36 20.45
N LEU A 22 18.17 15.33 19.92
CA LEU A 22 17.27 15.49 18.79
C LEU A 22 15.94 16.12 19.24
N PRO A 23 15.35 17.02 18.45
CA PRO A 23 13.97 17.41 18.67
C PRO A 23 13.05 16.18 18.68
N LEU A 24 12.02 16.20 19.52
CA LEU A 24 11.15 15.03 19.78
C LEU A 24 10.64 14.37 18.49
N LEU A 25 10.24 15.16 17.49
CA LEU A 25 9.77 14.65 16.20
C LEU A 25 10.83 13.80 15.48
N TRP A 26 12.10 14.20 15.51
CA TRP A 26 13.20 13.47 14.90
C TRP A 26 13.56 12.21 15.69
N ALA A 27 13.51 12.28 17.02
CA ALA A 27 13.69 11.09 17.86
C ALA A 27 12.59 10.05 17.61
N LEU A 28 11.33 10.47 17.53
CA LEU A 28 10.20 9.60 17.20
C LEU A 28 10.32 9.03 15.78
N ALA A 29 10.72 9.85 14.80
CA ALA A 29 10.94 9.39 13.43
C ALA A 29 12.08 8.37 13.35
N LEU A 30 13.17 8.57 14.07
CA LEU A 30 14.30 7.65 14.12
C LEU A 30 13.91 6.30 14.75
N PHE A 31 13.31 6.32 15.95
CA PHE A 31 12.91 5.09 16.63
C PHE A 31 11.76 4.39 15.92
N GLY A 32 10.77 5.13 15.42
CA GLY A 32 9.67 4.57 14.64
C GLY A 32 10.16 3.96 13.33
N GLY A 33 11.06 4.65 12.61
CA GLY A 33 11.69 4.15 11.40
C GLY A 33 12.53 2.89 11.64
N ALA A 34 13.32 2.86 12.71
CA ALA A 34 14.09 1.68 13.10
C ALA A 34 13.19 0.50 13.47
N ALA A 35 12.13 0.73 14.24
CA ALA A 35 11.15 -0.30 14.61
C ALA A 35 10.43 -0.86 13.38
N LEU A 36 10.01 0.00 12.44
CA LEU A 36 9.42 -0.41 11.17
C LEU A 36 10.40 -1.22 10.31
N LEU A 37 11.65 -0.77 10.20
CA LEU A 37 12.68 -1.49 9.45
C LEU A 37 12.91 -2.88 10.04
N ILE A 38 13.01 -3.00 11.36
CA ILE A 38 13.14 -4.29 12.04
C ILE A 38 11.90 -5.16 11.75
N ALA A 39 10.70 -4.61 11.87
CA ALA A 39 9.46 -5.34 11.59
C ALA A 39 9.42 -5.84 10.13
N PHE A 40 9.84 -5.03 9.18
CA PHE A 40 9.93 -5.39 7.76
C PHE A 40 10.99 -6.46 7.49
N LEU A 41 12.13 -6.39 8.18
CA LEU A 41 13.19 -7.40 8.10
C LEU A 41 12.81 -8.71 8.78
N ILE A 42 11.83 -8.71 9.70
CA ILE A 42 11.27 -9.93 10.30
C ILE A 42 10.19 -10.51 9.37
N GLU A 43 9.29 -9.68 8.85
CA GLU A 43 8.15 -10.09 8.02
C GLU A 43 7.99 -9.15 6.80
N PRO A 44 8.47 -9.52 5.60
CA PRO A 44 8.41 -8.68 4.40
C PRO A 44 6.99 -8.35 3.96
N ALA A 45 6.02 -9.19 4.33
CA ALA A 45 4.61 -8.92 4.05
C ALA A 45 4.18 -7.57 4.67
N LEU A 46 4.78 -7.16 5.80
CA LEU A 46 4.52 -5.86 6.41
C LEU A 46 5.05 -4.70 5.55
N ALA A 47 6.21 -4.85 4.92
CA ALA A 47 6.74 -3.85 4.00
C ALA A 47 5.87 -3.72 2.74
N LEU A 48 5.31 -4.84 2.25
CA LEU A 48 4.35 -4.82 1.16
C LEU A 48 3.04 -4.12 1.56
N ILE A 49 2.47 -4.45 2.71
CA ILE A 49 1.26 -3.78 3.24
C ILE A 49 1.50 -2.28 3.40
N PHE A 50 2.64 -1.91 3.97
CA PHE A 50 3.05 -0.53 4.10
C PHE A 50 3.09 0.16 2.73
N THR A 51 3.71 -0.47 1.74
CA THR A 51 3.74 0.03 0.35
C THR A 51 2.34 0.24 -0.22
N LEU A 52 1.43 -0.72 -0.04
CA LEU A 52 0.05 -0.64 -0.51
C LEU A 52 -0.75 0.48 0.17
N CYS A 53 -0.48 0.78 1.44
CA CYS A 53 -1.11 1.87 2.16
C CYS A 53 -0.52 3.23 1.79
N ILE A 54 0.78 3.29 1.49
CA ILE A 54 1.50 4.52 1.17
C ILE A 54 1.33 4.96 -0.29
N ALA A 55 1.25 4.02 -1.23
CA ALA A 55 1.16 4.36 -2.66
C ALA A 55 0.00 5.32 -3.02
N PRO A 56 -1.22 5.19 -2.46
CA PRO A 56 -2.30 6.14 -2.70
C PRO A 56 -2.02 7.57 -2.22
N LEU A 57 -1.04 7.80 -1.34
CA LEU A 57 -0.71 9.13 -0.82
C LEU A 57 0.04 10.01 -1.82
N LYS A 58 0.44 9.48 -2.99
CA LYS A 58 1.19 10.21 -4.01
C LYS A 58 0.63 11.61 -4.28
N ALA A 59 -0.64 11.72 -4.67
CA ALA A 59 -1.23 13.00 -5.06
C ALA A 59 -1.32 14.00 -3.89
N LEU A 60 -1.52 13.50 -2.67
CA LEU A 60 -1.47 14.32 -1.45
C LEU A 60 -0.06 14.88 -1.22
N PHE A 61 0.98 14.05 -1.36
CA PHE A 61 2.37 14.48 -1.17
C PHE A 61 2.79 15.52 -2.22
N GLU A 62 2.48 15.28 -3.50
CA GLU A 62 2.81 16.19 -4.61
C GLU A 62 2.14 17.56 -4.48
N THR A 63 0.99 17.64 -3.80
CA THR A 63 0.25 18.90 -3.61
C THR A 63 0.55 19.59 -2.29
N SER A 64 0.93 18.85 -1.25
CA SER A 64 1.07 19.38 0.11
C SER A 64 2.52 19.66 0.51
N ILE A 65 3.50 19.02 -0.14
CA ILE A 65 4.91 19.17 0.20
C ILE A 65 5.61 19.96 -0.93
N PRO A 66 6.20 21.13 -0.64
CA PRO A 66 6.87 21.95 -1.64
C PRO A 66 8.21 21.36 -2.13
N LEU A 67 8.66 20.25 -1.54
CA LEU A 67 9.86 19.53 -1.93
C LEU A 67 9.56 18.59 -3.09
N ALA A 68 10.16 18.87 -4.25
CA ALA A 68 10.15 17.95 -5.38
C ALA A 68 11.07 16.75 -5.09
N LEU A 69 10.47 15.61 -4.74
CA LEU A 69 11.20 14.35 -4.62
C LEU A 69 11.49 13.77 -6.01
N PRO A 70 12.64 13.09 -6.20
CA PRO A 70 12.98 12.48 -7.50
C PRO A 70 12.09 11.28 -7.85
N LEU A 71 11.49 10.65 -6.83
CA LEU A 71 10.58 9.51 -6.95
C LEU A 71 9.34 9.77 -6.10
N ASP A 72 8.20 9.24 -6.53
CA ASP A 72 6.98 9.34 -5.73
C ASP A 72 7.04 8.47 -4.47
N VAL A 73 6.23 8.81 -3.47
CA VAL A 73 6.23 8.12 -2.17
C VAL A 73 5.91 6.63 -2.28
N GLY A 74 5.08 6.23 -3.25
CA GLY A 74 4.78 4.83 -3.53
C GLY A 74 5.98 4.09 -4.13
N GLN A 75 6.71 4.74 -5.04
CA GLN A 75 7.95 4.20 -5.61
C GLN A 75 9.06 4.05 -4.57
N LEU A 76 9.19 5.00 -3.65
CA LEU A 76 10.14 4.90 -2.53
C LEU A 76 9.78 3.72 -1.61
N ALA A 77 8.51 3.58 -1.24
CA ALA A 77 8.04 2.46 -0.43
C ALA A 77 8.24 1.11 -1.15
N LEU A 78 7.94 1.05 -2.46
CA LEU A 78 8.19 -0.12 -3.29
C LEU A 78 9.68 -0.46 -3.32
N GLY A 79 10.56 0.52 -3.55
CA GLY A 79 12.01 0.31 -3.53
C GLY A 79 12.52 -0.26 -2.21
N ALA A 80 12.00 0.23 -1.07
CA ALA A 80 12.31 -0.32 0.24
C ALA A 80 11.83 -1.78 0.40
N PHE A 81 10.59 -2.07 0.00
CA PHE A 81 10.07 -3.44 -0.02
C PHE A 81 10.93 -4.37 -0.88
N LEU A 82 11.29 -3.96 -2.10
CA LEU A 82 12.15 -4.73 -2.99
C LEU A 82 13.51 -5.00 -2.33
N GLY A 83 14.14 -3.98 -1.74
CA GLY A 83 15.41 -4.13 -1.03
C GLY A 83 15.33 -5.15 0.11
N ILE A 84 14.29 -5.08 0.94
CA ILE A 84 14.04 -6.02 2.04
C ILE A 84 13.83 -7.44 1.51
N TRP A 85 13.00 -7.59 0.47
CA TRP A 85 12.73 -8.88 -0.16
C TRP A 85 14.01 -9.52 -0.73
N PHE A 86 14.84 -8.74 -1.42
CA PHE A 86 16.13 -9.22 -1.95
C PHE A 86 17.10 -9.64 -0.83
N VAL A 87 17.23 -8.83 0.23
CA VAL A 87 18.09 -9.17 1.38
C VAL A 87 17.64 -10.47 2.04
N GLN A 88 16.35 -10.63 2.28
CA GLN A 88 15.83 -11.85 2.88
C GLN A 88 16.02 -13.07 1.99
N ARG A 89 15.77 -12.93 0.69
CA ARG A 89 15.94 -14.01 -0.26
C ARG A 89 17.40 -14.45 -0.39
N ALA A 90 18.32 -13.48 -0.40
CA ALA A 90 19.75 -13.77 -0.37
C ALA A 90 20.16 -14.48 0.93
N ALA A 91 19.58 -14.08 2.07
CA ALA A 91 19.84 -14.70 3.38
C ALA A 91 19.22 -16.10 3.54
N SER A 92 18.05 -16.35 2.95
CA SER A 92 17.36 -17.64 3.03
C SER A 92 17.92 -18.70 2.08
N GLY A 93 18.72 -18.30 1.07
CA GLY A 93 19.27 -19.20 0.07
C GLY A 93 18.22 -19.77 -0.88
N GLU A 94 16.99 -19.23 -0.88
CA GLU A 94 15.91 -19.67 -1.75
C GLU A 94 16.18 -19.22 -3.20
N GLY A 95 16.67 -20.14 -4.04
CA GLY A 95 17.02 -19.84 -5.43
C GLY A 95 15.82 -19.78 -6.38
N GLN A 96 14.76 -20.56 -6.15
CA GLN A 96 13.66 -20.72 -7.10
C GLN A 96 12.61 -19.61 -6.98
N VAL A 97 12.44 -18.82 -8.04
CA VAL A 97 11.39 -17.78 -8.13
C VAL A 97 10.21 -18.38 -8.88
N HIS A 98 9.05 -18.42 -8.25
CA HIS A 98 7.79 -18.79 -8.89
C HIS A 98 7.28 -17.60 -9.68
N ILE A 99 7.20 -17.76 -11.00
CA ILE A 99 6.71 -16.71 -11.89
C ILE A 99 5.36 -17.13 -12.45
N ALA A 100 4.34 -16.28 -12.28
CA ALA A 100 3.03 -16.47 -12.89
C ALA A 100 3.08 -16.11 -14.39
N TRP A 101 3.76 -16.94 -15.19
CA TRP A 101 4.11 -16.66 -16.59
C TRP A 101 2.93 -16.27 -17.48
N GLY A 102 1.72 -16.79 -17.22
CA GLY A 102 0.54 -16.39 -18.00
C GLY A 102 0.23 -14.90 -17.87
N VAL A 103 0.12 -14.41 -16.63
CA VAL A 103 -0.19 -12.99 -16.36
C VAL A 103 1.02 -12.12 -16.64
N ALA A 104 2.20 -12.50 -16.14
CA ALA A 104 3.43 -11.75 -16.33
C ALA A 104 3.80 -11.64 -17.82
N GLY A 105 3.63 -12.72 -18.59
CA GLY A 105 3.87 -12.73 -20.03
C GLY A 105 2.90 -11.84 -20.81
N GLY A 106 1.61 -11.85 -20.45
CA GLY A 106 0.62 -10.94 -21.05
C GLY A 106 0.93 -9.47 -20.79
N VAL A 107 1.29 -9.13 -19.54
CA VAL A 107 1.71 -7.76 -19.20
C VAL A 107 3.04 -7.40 -19.84
N ALA A 108 3.97 -8.35 -19.99
CA ALA A 108 5.26 -8.11 -20.65
C ALA A 108 5.08 -7.85 -22.15
N LEU A 109 4.18 -8.60 -22.81
CA LEU A 109 3.80 -8.35 -24.19
C LEU A 109 3.18 -6.96 -24.34
N PHE A 110 2.26 -6.59 -23.45
CA PHE A 110 1.70 -5.23 -23.41
C PHE A 110 2.79 -4.18 -23.22
N TRP A 111 3.72 -4.39 -22.29
CA TRP A 111 4.82 -3.46 -22.01
C TRP A 111 5.72 -3.26 -23.24
N CYS A 112 6.07 -4.34 -23.93
CA CYS A 112 6.82 -4.27 -25.19
C CYS A 112 6.04 -3.51 -26.27
N ALA A 113 4.74 -3.79 -26.42
CA ALA A 113 3.88 -3.11 -27.39
C ALA A 113 3.74 -1.60 -27.07
N ALA A 114 3.53 -1.24 -25.80
CA ALA A 114 3.51 0.14 -25.34
C ALA A 114 4.85 0.84 -25.57
N GLY A 115 5.97 0.11 -25.52
CA GLY A 115 7.29 0.61 -25.87
C GLY A 115 7.39 1.14 -27.30
N LEU A 116 6.66 0.55 -28.24
CA LEU A 116 6.61 1.02 -29.63
C LEU A 116 6.01 2.43 -29.76
N SER A 117 5.17 2.85 -28.80
CA SER A 117 4.61 4.20 -28.77
C SER A 117 5.68 5.29 -28.58
N LEU A 118 6.92 4.94 -28.17
CA LEU A 118 8.04 5.90 -28.15
C LEU A 118 8.32 6.49 -29.54
N TRP A 119 8.07 5.73 -30.62
CA TRP A 119 8.37 6.17 -31.98
C TRP A 119 7.48 7.33 -32.46
N THR A 120 6.25 7.39 -31.94
CA THR A 120 5.24 8.40 -32.31
C THR A 120 4.89 9.33 -31.15
N ALA A 121 5.65 9.26 -30.04
CA ALA A 121 5.35 9.99 -28.83
C ALA A 121 5.51 11.50 -29.01
N TYR A 122 4.47 12.25 -28.65
CA TYR A 122 4.58 13.70 -28.51
C TYR A 122 5.57 14.09 -27.39
N SER A 123 5.64 13.28 -26.33
CA SER A 123 6.58 13.44 -25.23
C SER A 123 7.20 12.09 -24.86
N ALA A 124 8.47 11.90 -25.21
CA ALA A 124 9.20 10.68 -24.89
C ALA A 124 9.33 10.48 -23.36
N SER A 125 9.51 11.56 -22.60
CA SER A 125 9.58 11.48 -21.13
C SER A 125 8.27 10.98 -20.52
N ALA A 126 7.11 11.43 -21.01
CA ALA A 126 5.82 10.93 -20.54
C ALA A 126 5.67 9.42 -20.81
N VAL A 127 6.03 8.96 -22.01
CA VAL A 127 5.98 7.52 -22.34
C VAL A 127 6.94 6.72 -21.46
N LEU A 128 8.17 7.20 -21.24
CA LEU A 128 9.13 6.53 -20.35
C LEU A 128 8.59 6.42 -18.91
N VAL A 129 7.96 7.47 -18.38
CA VAL A 129 7.33 7.44 -17.05
C VAL A 129 6.24 6.37 -16.99
N GLU A 130 5.40 6.25 -18.01
CA GLU A 130 4.39 5.18 -18.06
C GLU A 130 5.02 3.79 -18.17
N LEU A 131 6.04 3.61 -19.03
CA LEU A 131 6.76 2.34 -19.15
C LEU A 131 7.41 1.91 -17.83
N VAL A 132 7.92 2.85 -17.03
CA VAL A 132 8.47 2.56 -15.70
C VAL A 132 7.39 2.05 -14.75
N LYS A 133 6.19 2.63 -14.76
CA LYS A 133 5.06 2.14 -13.93
C LYS A 133 4.69 0.70 -14.31
N TRP A 134 4.64 0.40 -15.60
CA TRP A 134 4.35 -0.95 -16.07
C TRP A 134 5.47 -1.95 -15.76
N ALA A 135 6.73 -1.52 -15.80
CA ALA A 135 7.86 -2.33 -15.33
C ALA A 135 7.78 -2.61 -13.81
N GLN A 136 7.32 -1.65 -13.02
CA GLN A 136 7.05 -1.85 -11.58
C GLN A 136 5.92 -2.86 -11.36
N ILE A 137 4.84 -2.80 -12.14
CA ILE A 137 3.76 -3.80 -12.11
C ILE A 137 4.30 -5.19 -12.46
N LEU A 138 5.13 -5.31 -13.51
CA LEU A 138 5.79 -6.59 -13.87
C LEU A 138 6.64 -7.14 -12.74
N THR A 139 7.40 -6.27 -12.07
CA THR A 139 8.23 -6.66 -10.92
C THR A 139 7.36 -7.18 -9.78
N LEU A 140 6.23 -6.52 -9.48
CA LEU A 140 5.27 -7.00 -8.49
C LEU A 140 4.65 -8.35 -8.88
N LEU A 141 4.31 -8.55 -10.15
CA LEU A 141 3.76 -9.83 -10.64
C LEU A 141 4.74 -11.01 -10.50
N VAL A 142 6.04 -10.74 -10.51
CA VAL A 142 7.09 -11.74 -10.25
C VAL A 142 7.26 -11.98 -8.75
N ILE A 143 7.23 -10.93 -7.93
CA ILE A 143 7.59 -11.02 -6.52
C ILE A 143 6.43 -11.49 -5.64
N VAL A 144 5.23 -10.96 -5.87
CA VAL A 144 4.05 -11.21 -5.02
C VAL A 144 3.72 -12.70 -4.89
N PRO A 145 3.79 -13.55 -5.94
CA PRO A 145 3.60 -15.00 -5.80
C PRO A 145 4.61 -15.71 -4.89
N ASN A 146 5.77 -15.08 -4.65
CA ASN A 146 6.83 -15.62 -3.79
C ASN A 146 6.73 -15.12 -2.34
N VAL A 147 5.72 -14.31 -2.02
CA VAL A 147 5.45 -13.89 -0.64
C VAL A 147 4.68 -15.02 0.04
N ARG A 148 5.24 -15.56 1.14
CA ARG A 148 4.75 -16.78 1.81
C ARG A 148 3.33 -16.68 2.37
N ARG A 149 2.75 -15.49 2.46
CA ARG A 149 1.43 -15.24 3.05
C ARG A 149 0.58 -14.31 2.18
N TRP A 150 -0.03 -14.86 1.15
CA TRP A 150 -0.89 -14.13 0.22
C TRP A 150 -2.11 -13.49 0.92
N GLU A 151 -2.54 -14.02 2.07
CA GLU A 151 -3.59 -13.46 2.90
C GLU A 151 -3.22 -12.04 3.40
N TRP A 152 -1.93 -11.79 3.65
CA TRP A 152 -1.42 -10.48 4.06
C TRP A 152 -1.44 -9.48 2.90
N LEU A 153 -1.27 -9.94 1.66
CA LEU A 153 -1.49 -9.09 0.48
C LEU A 153 -2.96 -8.66 0.40
N VAL A 154 -3.89 -9.62 0.50
CA VAL A 154 -5.34 -9.32 0.47
C VAL A 154 -5.70 -8.38 1.61
N PHE A 155 -5.22 -8.66 2.83
CA PHE A 155 -5.40 -7.78 3.97
C PHE A 155 -4.82 -6.37 3.73
N GLY A 156 -3.61 -6.26 3.17
CA GLY A 156 -2.99 -4.97 2.87
C GLY A 156 -3.75 -4.13 1.84
N LEU A 157 -4.24 -4.78 0.79
CA LEU A 157 -5.07 -4.15 -0.24
C LEU A 157 -6.36 -3.62 0.39
N LEU A 158 -7.06 -4.45 1.17
CA LEU A 158 -8.30 -4.06 1.83
C LEU A 158 -8.11 -3.04 2.94
N LEU A 159 -7.00 -3.10 3.68
CA LEU A 159 -6.62 -2.10 4.67
C LEU A 159 -6.39 -0.75 3.99
N SER A 160 -5.62 -0.72 2.89
CA SER A 160 -5.41 0.49 2.09
C SER A 160 -6.74 1.07 1.59
N GLY A 161 -7.61 0.23 1.02
CA GLY A 161 -8.97 0.61 0.62
C GLY A 161 -9.80 1.15 1.78
N ALA A 162 -9.79 0.50 2.94
CA ALA A 162 -10.55 0.91 4.11
C ALA A 162 -10.06 2.23 4.70
N LEU A 163 -8.74 2.46 4.73
CA LEU A 163 -8.15 3.74 5.13
C LEU A 163 -8.59 4.87 4.20
N GLN A 164 -8.57 4.62 2.89
CA GLN A 164 -9.07 5.57 1.88
C GLN A 164 -10.59 5.80 2.00
N GLY A 165 -11.35 4.74 2.27
CA GLY A 165 -12.79 4.80 2.57
C GLY A 165 -13.08 5.69 3.78
N LEU A 166 -12.35 5.48 4.88
CA LEU A 166 -12.47 6.26 6.10
C LEU A 166 -12.11 7.73 5.89
N LEU A 167 -10.99 8.01 5.22
CA LEU A 167 -10.59 9.38 4.88
C LEU A 167 -11.62 10.07 3.99
N GLY A 168 -12.15 9.35 2.99
CA GLY A 168 -13.21 9.86 2.12
C GLY A 168 -14.50 10.16 2.88
N LEU A 169 -14.88 9.32 3.84
CA LEU A 169 -16.04 9.58 4.72
C LEU A 169 -15.84 10.80 5.59
N TRP A 170 -14.64 10.95 6.15
CA TRP A 170 -14.27 12.15 6.89
C TRP A 170 -14.37 13.41 6.00
N GLN A 171 -13.93 13.34 4.74
CA GLN A 171 -14.08 14.44 3.78
C GLN A 171 -15.53 14.75 3.44
N PHE A 172 -16.33 13.72 3.22
CA PHE A 172 -17.74 13.83 2.84
C PHE A 172 -18.57 14.55 3.92
N ILE A 173 -18.35 14.20 5.19
CA ILE A 173 -19.08 14.76 6.34
C ILE A 173 -18.44 16.06 6.86
N GLY A 174 -17.11 16.11 6.90
CA GLY A 174 -16.32 17.19 7.50
C GLY A 174 -16.23 18.47 6.66
N ASN A 175 -16.85 18.49 5.48
CA ASN A 175 -16.82 19.61 4.55
C ASN A 175 -15.41 20.04 4.11
N SER A 176 -14.50 19.08 3.97
CA SER A 176 -13.10 19.33 3.59
C SER A 176 -12.86 18.94 2.12
N GLY A 177 -12.73 19.93 1.25
CA GLY A 177 -12.43 19.73 -0.16
C GLY A 177 -12.45 21.03 -0.97
N ALA A 178 -12.14 20.94 -2.26
CA ALA A 178 -12.20 22.09 -3.17
C ALA A 178 -13.67 22.45 -3.52
N PRO A 179 -14.01 23.74 -3.71
CA PRO A 179 -15.41 24.17 -3.90
C PRO A 179 -16.17 23.49 -5.07
N HIS A 180 -15.47 23.01 -6.09
CA HIS A 180 -16.10 22.32 -7.22
C HIS A 180 -16.53 20.87 -6.89
N LEU A 181 -16.20 20.37 -5.69
CA LEU A 181 -16.57 19.03 -5.23
C LEU A 181 -17.84 19.02 -4.37
N TRP A 182 -18.48 20.17 -4.17
CA TRP A 182 -19.76 20.26 -3.49
C TRP A 182 -20.87 19.52 -4.25
N ILE A 183 -21.68 18.79 -3.50
CA ILE A 183 -22.86 18.08 -3.99
C ILE A 183 -24.05 18.32 -3.06
N LEU A 184 -25.24 17.95 -3.55
CA LEU A 184 -26.49 18.02 -2.78
C LEU A 184 -26.73 19.42 -2.19
N ASN A 185 -26.64 20.45 -3.04
CA ASN A 185 -26.82 21.86 -2.66
C ASN A 185 -25.88 22.33 -1.55
N TYR A 186 -24.57 22.10 -1.72
CA TYR A 186 -23.52 22.51 -0.77
C TYR A 186 -23.67 21.88 0.63
N ARG A 187 -24.21 20.66 0.70
CA ARG A 187 -24.38 19.94 1.98
C ARG A 187 -23.25 18.95 2.26
N PHE A 188 -22.68 18.36 1.21
CA PHE A 188 -21.61 17.38 1.33
C PHE A 188 -20.57 17.58 0.23
N PHE A 189 -19.33 17.12 0.47
CA PHE A 189 -18.29 17.03 -0.55
C PHE A 189 -18.21 15.62 -1.12
N ARG A 190 -17.89 15.51 -2.40
CA ARG A 190 -17.49 14.21 -2.98
C ARG A 190 -16.23 13.70 -2.29
N ALA A 191 -16.26 12.47 -1.80
CA ALA A 191 -15.08 11.81 -1.27
C ALA A 191 -14.01 11.60 -2.36
N PHE A 192 -12.75 11.87 -2.03
CA PHE A 192 -11.61 11.66 -2.95
C PHE A 192 -10.37 11.03 -2.27
N GLY A 193 -10.43 10.79 -0.96
CA GLY A 193 -9.33 10.21 -0.19
C GLY A 193 -8.05 11.02 -0.39
N THR A 194 -6.93 10.35 -0.64
CA THR A 194 -5.64 11.00 -0.94
C THR A 194 -5.37 11.16 -2.43
N PHE A 195 -6.32 10.79 -3.29
CA PHE A 195 -6.19 10.86 -4.76
C PHE A 195 -6.44 12.26 -5.32
N MET A 196 -6.94 13.19 -4.49
CA MET A 196 -7.31 14.57 -4.88
C MET A 196 -8.38 14.67 -5.97
N GLN A 197 -8.94 13.54 -6.43
CA GLN A 197 -9.98 13.45 -7.44
C GLN A 197 -10.94 12.30 -7.12
N PRO A 198 -12.27 12.50 -7.22
CA PRO A 198 -13.23 11.45 -6.92
C PRO A 198 -13.19 10.24 -7.86
N ASN A 199 -12.79 10.41 -9.13
CA ASN A 199 -12.85 9.33 -10.11
C ASN A 199 -11.75 8.26 -9.90
N PRO A 200 -10.46 8.60 -9.77
CA PRO A 200 -9.42 7.62 -9.42
C PRO A 200 -9.68 6.96 -8.06
N TYR A 201 -10.15 7.73 -7.08
CA TYR A 201 -10.56 7.24 -5.78
C TYR A 201 -11.65 6.16 -5.88
N ALA A 202 -12.73 6.45 -6.61
CA ALA A 202 -13.81 5.49 -6.83
C ALA A 202 -13.35 4.27 -7.63
N GLY A 203 -12.47 4.43 -8.63
CA GLY A 203 -11.89 3.32 -9.37
C GLY A 203 -11.09 2.38 -8.45
N PHE A 204 -10.25 2.94 -7.57
CA PHE A 204 -9.49 2.18 -6.60
C PHE A 204 -10.40 1.40 -5.63
N LEU A 205 -11.36 2.08 -4.99
CA LEU A 205 -12.30 1.43 -4.08
C LEU A 205 -13.20 0.42 -4.79
N GLY A 206 -13.61 0.70 -6.03
CA GLY A 206 -14.47 -0.15 -6.84
C GLY A 206 -13.83 -1.50 -7.18
N ILE A 207 -12.51 -1.52 -7.41
CA ILE A 207 -11.75 -2.78 -7.63
C ILE A 207 -11.60 -3.57 -6.32
N LEU A 208 -11.41 -2.88 -5.19
CA LEU A 208 -11.20 -3.53 -3.89
C LEU A 208 -12.47 -4.04 -3.23
N LEU A 209 -13.62 -3.42 -3.48
CA LEU A 209 -14.90 -3.82 -2.90
C LEU A 209 -15.26 -5.30 -3.17
N PRO A 210 -15.28 -5.80 -4.42
CA PRO A 210 -15.59 -7.20 -4.68
C PRO A 210 -14.57 -8.16 -4.05
N LEU A 211 -13.29 -7.77 -4.00
CA LEU A 211 -12.26 -8.53 -3.31
C LEU A 211 -12.56 -8.64 -1.81
N GLY A 212 -12.97 -7.54 -1.17
CA GLY A 212 -13.29 -7.51 0.26
C GLY A 212 -14.52 -8.32 0.61
N VAL A 213 -15.57 -8.23 -0.21
CA VAL A 213 -16.79 -9.04 -0.06
C VAL A 213 -16.46 -10.53 -0.23
N ALA A 214 -15.68 -10.89 -1.24
CA ALA A 214 -15.29 -12.29 -1.49
C ALA A 214 -14.42 -12.85 -0.35
N ALA A 215 -13.43 -12.07 0.13
CA ALA A 215 -12.58 -12.48 1.26
C ALA A 215 -13.41 -12.67 2.55
N GLY A 216 -14.31 -11.74 2.84
CA GLY A 216 -15.21 -11.83 4.00
C GLY A 216 -16.19 -13.01 3.91
N ALA A 217 -16.80 -13.21 2.74
CA ALA A 217 -17.70 -14.34 2.51
C ALA A 217 -16.97 -15.69 2.59
N GLY A 218 -15.77 -15.78 2.01
CA GLY A 218 -14.92 -16.98 2.09
C GLY A 218 -14.52 -17.30 3.53
N ALA A 219 -14.09 -16.31 4.30
CA ALA A 219 -13.77 -16.48 5.72
C ALA A 219 -15.00 -16.88 6.56
N ALA A 220 -16.18 -16.34 6.24
CA ALA A 220 -17.42 -16.69 6.93
C ALA A 220 -17.87 -18.12 6.60
N LEU A 221 -17.74 -18.53 5.34
CA LEU A 221 -18.03 -19.88 4.90
C LEU A 221 -17.09 -20.89 5.55
N ASP A 222 -15.79 -20.58 5.62
CA ASP A 222 -14.80 -21.43 6.31
C ASP A 222 -15.14 -21.61 7.79
N ALA A 223 -15.46 -20.51 8.49
CA ALA A 223 -15.92 -20.56 9.88
C ALA A 223 -17.22 -21.37 10.03
N TRP A 224 -18.16 -21.27 9.09
CA TRP A 224 -19.40 -22.03 9.14
C TRP A 224 -19.18 -23.54 8.94
N LEU A 225 -18.35 -23.92 7.95
CA LEU A 225 -18.10 -25.31 7.59
C LEU A 225 -17.25 -26.03 8.64
N ASN A 226 -16.21 -25.37 9.14
CA ASN A 226 -15.29 -25.97 10.11
C ASN A 226 -15.81 -25.94 11.55
N ARG A 227 -16.95 -25.27 11.80
CA ARG A 227 -17.61 -25.09 13.11
C ARG A 227 -16.62 -24.93 14.27
N PRO A 228 -15.71 -23.96 14.20
CA PRO A 228 -14.73 -23.72 15.24
C PRO A 228 -15.46 -23.41 16.55
N ARG A 229 -15.08 -24.10 17.62
CA ARG A 229 -15.67 -23.92 18.95
C ARG A 229 -15.30 -22.58 19.60
N ARG A 230 -14.55 -21.72 18.91
CA ARG A 230 -13.99 -20.47 19.44
C ARG A 230 -14.52 -19.26 18.66
N TRP A 231 -14.89 -18.22 19.39
CA TRP A 231 -15.30 -16.92 18.85
C TRP A 231 -14.21 -16.26 17.97
N GLU A 232 -12.95 -16.63 18.19
CA GLU A 232 -11.79 -16.15 17.41
C GLU A 232 -11.94 -16.40 15.90
N ALA A 233 -12.66 -17.46 15.51
CA ALA A 233 -12.89 -17.74 14.10
C ALA A 233 -13.87 -16.78 13.41
N LEU A 234 -14.62 -15.98 14.17
CA LEU A 234 -15.48 -14.93 13.64
C LEU A 234 -14.72 -13.64 13.36
N LEU A 235 -13.48 -13.48 13.88
CA LEU A 235 -12.69 -12.27 13.67
C LEU A 235 -12.38 -12.02 12.18
N PRO A 236 -11.81 -12.98 11.41
CA PRO A 236 -11.49 -12.73 10.01
C PRO A 236 -12.67 -12.27 9.15
N PRO A 237 -13.85 -12.93 9.15
CA PRO A 237 -14.97 -12.45 8.35
C PRO A 237 -15.46 -11.08 8.81
N LEU A 238 -15.51 -10.81 10.12
CA LEU A 238 -15.91 -9.49 10.64
C LEU A 238 -14.94 -8.39 10.19
N VAL A 239 -13.63 -8.65 10.22
CA VAL A 239 -12.61 -7.70 9.77
C VAL A 239 -12.75 -7.42 8.28
N TYR A 240 -12.81 -8.46 7.44
CA TYR A 240 -12.91 -8.27 5.99
C TYR A 240 -14.23 -7.63 5.57
N LEU A 241 -15.36 -8.02 6.16
CA LEU A 241 -16.66 -7.39 5.89
C LEU A 241 -16.72 -5.95 6.42
N GLY A 242 -16.06 -5.67 7.55
CA GLY A 242 -15.92 -4.30 8.07
C GLY A 242 -15.13 -3.41 7.11
N MET A 243 -13.99 -3.90 6.62
CA MET A 243 -13.20 -3.19 5.59
C MET A 243 -13.99 -3.00 4.30
N ALA A 244 -14.66 -4.05 3.81
CA ALA A 244 -15.51 -3.98 2.62
C ALA A 244 -16.65 -2.98 2.78
N SER A 245 -17.23 -2.88 3.98
CA SER A 245 -18.27 -1.89 4.30
C SER A 245 -17.72 -0.48 4.24
N LEU A 246 -16.55 -0.21 4.84
CA LEU A 246 -15.89 1.10 4.76
C LEU A 246 -15.54 1.48 3.32
N ILE A 247 -15.04 0.53 2.53
CA ILE A 247 -14.77 0.71 1.10
C ILE A 247 -16.06 1.02 0.34
N GLY A 248 -17.14 0.27 0.58
CA GLY A 248 -18.43 0.45 -0.08
C GLY A 248 -19.08 1.79 0.24
N VAL A 249 -19.08 2.20 1.51
CA VAL A 249 -19.62 3.50 1.92
C VAL A 249 -18.76 4.64 1.38
N GLY A 250 -17.42 4.52 1.41
CA GLY A 250 -16.52 5.50 0.79
C GLY A 250 -16.75 5.62 -0.72
N LEU A 251 -16.95 4.50 -1.41
CA LEU A 251 -17.28 4.48 -2.84
C LEU A 251 -18.59 5.22 -3.13
N LEU A 252 -19.64 4.98 -2.34
CA LEU A 252 -20.91 5.71 -2.47
C LEU A 252 -20.72 7.22 -2.20
N ALA A 253 -19.95 7.57 -1.17
CA ALA A 253 -19.64 8.95 -0.81
C ALA A 253 -18.82 9.70 -1.89
N SER A 254 -18.12 8.99 -2.78
CA SER A 254 -17.41 9.62 -3.90
C SER A 254 -18.35 10.29 -4.92
N TRP A 255 -19.61 9.85 -4.97
CA TRP A 255 -20.60 10.26 -5.97
C TRP A 255 -20.04 10.17 -7.41
N SER A 256 -19.15 9.20 -7.64
CA SER A 256 -18.57 8.95 -8.96
C SER A 256 -19.61 8.29 -9.86
N ARG A 257 -19.74 8.78 -11.09
CA ARG A 257 -20.69 8.25 -12.09
C ARG A 257 -20.08 7.11 -12.92
N GLY A 258 -19.01 6.50 -12.42
CA GLY A 258 -18.09 5.72 -13.25
C GLY A 258 -17.15 6.65 -14.02
N ALA A 259 -15.93 6.16 -14.28
CA ALA A 259 -15.07 6.71 -15.33
C ALA A 259 -15.51 6.13 -16.67
#